data_AF-A0AAD2JKH0-F1
#
_entry.id   AF-A0AAD2JKH0-F1
#
_cell.length_a   1.000
_cell.length_b   1.000
_cell.length_c   1.000
_cell.angle_alpha   90.00
_cell.angle_beta   90.00
_cell.angle_gamma   90.00
#
_symmetry.space_group_name_H-M   'P 1'
#
loop_
_entity.id
_entity.type
_entity.pdbx_description
1 polymer ?
#
loop_
_entity_poly.entity_id
_entity_poly.type
_entity_poly.pdbx_seq_one_letter_code
_entity_poly.pdbx_strand_id
1 'polypeptide(L)'
;MGTKQRKNAKKDATTEPADKAGEVKPDVGEQLDRALEALMSGKRGMITLYVQWRQQLLRMGYLVMLAIMHQLQKPTTLCLKEIKEWNEIRKNSSEEPYSGLQATFMVLEDSIVEILGLICGICLILCLQSPVLNFKDFSTIYFRISCLGIPVIVYLYHYEKQYLGCLDDQDYDALVQSRRQAAEMDGGDGIDPAEKEKRGFPIILIYHVITTLALYFMKYQSEKTDKNIFELLHLKDELTEARKGSKKGN
;
A
#
# COMPACT_ATOMS: atom_id res chain seq x y z
N MET A 1 25.80 24.01 -16.20
CA MET A 1 27.21 24.33 -15.92
C MET A 1 27.95 23.02 -15.66
N GLY A 2 29.07 22.77 -16.33
CA GLY A 2 29.91 21.58 -16.11
C GLY A 2 30.15 20.64 -17.30
N THR A 3 30.42 21.15 -18.50
CA THR A 3 30.97 20.37 -19.63
C THR A 3 32.43 20.00 -19.35
N LYS A 4 32.79 18.71 -19.41
CA LYS A 4 34.20 18.25 -19.40
C LYS A 4 34.56 17.50 -20.68
N GLN A 5 35.70 17.92 -21.22
CA GLN A 5 36.18 17.76 -22.59
C GLN A 5 36.65 16.35 -22.94
N ARG A 6 36.34 15.93 -24.17
CA ARG A 6 37.07 14.93 -24.95
C ARG A 6 38.37 15.53 -25.49
N LYS A 7 39.50 14.83 -25.36
CA LYS A 7 40.70 15.04 -26.18
C LYS A 7 41.19 13.72 -26.76
N ASN A 8 41.38 13.72 -28.08
CA ASN A 8 41.96 12.67 -28.92
C ASN A 8 43.48 12.81 -29.04
N ALA A 9 44.19 11.68 -29.20
CA ALA A 9 45.38 11.48 -30.06
C ALA A 9 45.71 9.97 -30.05
N LYS A 10 45.47 9.16 -31.10
CA LYS A 10 46.25 8.91 -32.34
C LYS A 10 47.71 8.47 -32.02
N LYS A 11 48.04 7.16 -31.99
CA LYS A 11 48.26 6.12 -33.04
C LYS A 11 49.70 6.14 -33.59
N ASP A 12 50.45 5.05 -33.31
CA ASP A 12 51.53 4.42 -34.09
C ASP A 12 51.73 3.01 -33.48
N ALA A 13 51.26 1.91 -34.07
CA ALA A 13 51.84 1.12 -35.16
C ALA A 13 53.22 0.52 -34.82
N THR A 14 53.27 -0.78 -34.50
CA THR A 14 54.21 -1.78 -35.10
C THR A 14 53.75 -3.19 -34.74
N THR A 15 53.85 -4.05 -35.74
CA THR A 15 53.32 -5.39 -35.98
C THR A 15 54.11 -6.49 -35.26
N GLU A 16 53.42 -7.47 -34.69
CA GLU A 16 53.86 -8.89 -34.70
C GLU A 16 52.69 -9.77 -35.17
N PRO A 17 52.89 -10.63 -36.18
CA PRO A 17 51.95 -11.68 -36.53
C PRO A 17 52.31 -12.99 -35.80
N ALA A 18 51.28 -13.79 -35.55
CA ALA A 18 51.32 -15.17 -35.02
C ALA A 18 51.28 -15.31 -33.50
N ASP A 19 50.06 -15.47 -32.97
CA ASP A 19 49.64 -16.83 -32.66
C ASP A 19 48.14 -16.96 -32.93
N LYS A 20 47.77 -17.83 -33.87
CA LYS A 20 46.40 -18.30 -34.01
C LYS A 20 46.15 -19.27 -32.85
N ALA A 21 46.03 -18.70 -31.65
CA ALA A 21 45.43 -19.39 -30.52
C ALA A 21 44.05 -19.84 -30.98
N GLY A 22 43.90 -21.15 -31.24
CA GLY A 22 42.61 -21.71 -31.63
C GLY A 22 41.59 -21.27 -30.60
N GLU A 23 40.60 -20.49 -31.03
CA GLU A 23 39.43 -20.16 -30.22
C GLU A 23 38.79 -21.49 -29.82
N VAL A 24 39.12 -21.95 -28.61
CA VAL A 24 38.43 -23.06 -27.97
C VAL A 24 37.02 -22.55 -27.72
N LYS A 25 36.09 -22.89 -28.64
CA LYS A 25 34.67 -22.57 -28.47
C LYS A 25 34.25 -23.11 -27.10
N PRO A 26 33.74 -22.26 -26.20
CA PRO A 26 33.40 -22.72 -24.85
C PRO A 26 32.35 -23.81 -24.95
N ASP A 27 32.51 -24.90 -24.19
CA ASP A 27 31.54 -26.00 -24.17
C ASP A 27 30.17 -25.42 -23.82
N VAL A 28 29.16 -25.71 -24.63
CA VAL A 28 27.79 -25.20 -24.44
C VAL A 28 27.26 -25.61 -23.07
N GLY A 29 27.65 -26.79 -22.57
CA GLY A 29 27.33 -27.24 -21.23
C GLY A 29 27.88 -26.32 -20.14
N GLU A 30 29.13 -25.86 -20.27
CA GLU A 30 29.75 -24.95 -19.30
C GLU A 30 29.07 -23.57 -19.32
N GLN A 31 28.69 -23.07 -20.50
CA GLN A 31 27.93 -21.82 -20.61
C GLN A 31 26.56 -21.92 -19.92
N LEU A 32 25.89 -23.06 -20.06
CA LEU A 32 24.58 -23.31 -19.46
C LEU A 32 24.67 -23.43 -17.94
N ASP A 33 25.70 -24.11 -17.42
CA ASP A 33 25.94 -24.21 -15.98
C ASP A 33 26.21 -22.83 -15.37
N ARG A 34 27.04 -22.00 -16.02
CA ARG A 34 27.27 -20.60 -15.60
C ARG A 34 25.99 -19.78 -15.63
N ALA A 35 25.15 -19.95 -16.66
CA ALA A 35 23.87 -19.26 -16.76
C ALA A 35 22.89 -19.68 -15.64
N LEU A 36 22.83 -20.98 -15.32
CA LEU A 36 22.02 -21.50 -14.22
C LEU A 36 22.52 -20.98 -12.87
N GLU A 37 23.83 -20.98 -12.65
CA GLU A 37 24.42 -20.42 -11.42
C GLU A 37 24.11 -18.93 -11.27
N ALA A 38 24.22 -18.15 -12.35
CA ALA A 38 23.86 -16.74 -12.36
C ALA A 38 22.36 -16.53 -12.03
N LEU A 39 21.45 -17.33 -12.62
CA LEU A 39 20.03 -17.27 -12.29
C LEU A 39 19.74 -17.65 -10.84
N MET A 40 20.40 -18.69 -10.32
CA MET A 40 20.21 -19.13 -8.92
C MET A 40 20.76 -18.10 -7.92
N SER A 41 21.86 -17.44 -8.26
CA SER A 41 22.39 -16.30 -7.50
C SER A 41 21.42 -15.12 -7.56
N GLY A 42 20.89 -14.79 -8.74
CA GLY A 42 19.87 -13.77 -8.93
C GLY A 42 18.60 -14.03 -8.13
N LYS A 43 18.12 -15.28 -8.11
CA LYS A 43 16.96 -15.70 -7.30
C LYS A 43 17.19 -15.47 -5.81
N ARG A 44 18.37 -15.81 -5.29
CA ARG A 44 18.74 -15.52 -3.89
C ARG A 44 18.73 -14.01 -3.61
N GLY A 45 19.32 -13.21 -4.50
CA GLY A 45 19.31 -11.75 -4.39
C GLY A 45 17.89 -11.17 -4.39
N MET A 46 17.01 -11.69 -5.25
CA MET A 46 15.60 -11.30 -5.31
C MET A 46 14.84 -11.64 -4.03
N ILE A 47 15.08 -12.80 -3.42
CA ILE A 47 14.47 -13.18 -2.13
C ILE A 47 14.93 -12.20 -1.03
N THR A 48 16.21 -11.85 -0.98
CA THR A 48 16.71 -10.85 -0.01
C THR A 48 16.04 -9.49 -0.23
N LEU A 49 15.96 -9.04 -1.47
CA LEU A 49 15.30 -7.78 -1.83
C LEU A 49 13.82 -7.79 -1.43
N TYR A 50 13.13 -8.91 -1.65
CA TYR A 50 11.73 -9.11 -1.24
C TYR A 50 11.55 -8.97 0.27
N VAL A 51 12.40 -9.60 1.07
CA VAL A 51 12.37 -9.49 2.54
C VAL A 51 12.60 -8.04 2.98
N GLN A 52 13.58 -7.34 2.37
CA GLN A 52 13.86 -5.94 2.67
C GLN A 52 12.66 -5.03 2.33
N TRP A 53 12.05 -5.23 1.16
CA TRP A 53 10.85 -4.47 0.74
C TRP A 53 9.68 -4.69 1.68
N ARG A 54 9.42 -5.94 2.09
CA ARG A 54 8.37 -6.22 3.08
C ARG A 54 8.63 -5.53 4.40
N GLN A 55 9.87 -5.55 4.88
CA GLN A 55 10.21 -4.86 6.12
C GLN A 55 10.00 -3.35 6.00
N GLN A 56 10.31 -2.76 4.85
CA GLN A 56 10.09 -1.34 4.61
C GLN A 56 8.60 -1.00 4.51
N LEU A 57 7.80 -1.82 3.80
CA LEU A 57 6.34 -1.68 3.76
C LEU A 57 5.73 -1.79 5.15
N LEU A 58 6.19 -2.75 5.96
CA LEU A 58 5.73 -2.94 7.33
C LEU A 58 6.00 -1.69 8.20
N ARG A 59 7.20 -1.11 8.11
CA ARG A 59 7.53 0.17 8.78
C ARG A 59 6.61 1.30 8.35
N MET A 60 6.35 1.44 7.05
CA MET A 60 5.40 2.41 6.53
C MET A 60 3.97 2.14 7.02
N GLY A 61 3.58 0.87 7.12
CA GLY A 61 2.29 0.45 7.67
C GLY A 61 2.07 0.94 9.09
N TYR A 62 3.08 0.88 9.96
CA TYR A 62 2.97 1.43 11.32
C TYR A 62 2.77 2.95 11.33
N LEU A 63 3.47 3.68 10.46
CA LEU A 63 3.28 5.13 10.33
C LEU A 63 1.88 5.48 9.81
N VAL A 64 1.38 4.71 8.85
CA VAL A 64 0.00 4.86 8.34
C VAL A 64 -1.02 4.57 9.43
N MET A 65 -0.81 3.55 10.26
CA MET A 65 -1.70 3.26 11.40
C MET A 65 -1.75 4.43 12.39
N LEU A 66 -0.62 5.05 12.71
CA LEU A 66 -0.57 6.26 13.54
C LEU A 66 -1.34 7.42 12.89
N ALA A 67 -1.18 7.61 11.58
CA ALA A 67 -1.90 8.64 10.85
C ALA A 67 -3.43 8.40 10.84
N ILE A 68 -3.89 7.16 10.68
CA ILE A 68 -5.32 6.82 10.74
C ILE A 68 -5.86 7.01 12.16
N MET A 69 -5.11 6.60 13.19
CA MET A 69 -5.49 6.86 14.59
C MET A 69 -5.61 8.36 14.88
N HIS A 70 -4.74 9.19 14.30
CA HIS A 70 -4.87 10.64 14.38
C HIS A 70 -6.09 11.16 13.59
N GLN A 71 -6.38 10.60 12.41
CA GLN A 71 -7.60 10.94 11.65
C GLN A 71 -8.88 10.59 12.41
N LEU A 72 -8.88 9.51 13.20
CA LEU A 72 -10.01 9.07 14.02
C LEU A 72 -10.35 10.05 15.18
N GLN A 73 -9.36 10.81 15.65
CA GLN A 73 -9.59 11.77 16.74
C GLN A 73 -10.55 12.89 16.34
N LYS A 74 -10.46 13.38 15.10
CA LYS A 74 -11.28 14.49 14.60
C LYS A 74 -12.80 14.22 14.57
N PRO A 75 -13.31 13.16 13.89
CA PRO A 75 -14.76 12.88 13.87
C PRO A 75 -15.30 12.66 15.28
N THR A 76 -14.56 11.91 16.10
CA THR A 76 -14.92 11.64 17.49
C THR A 76 -15.09 12.94 18.30
N THR A 77 -14.12 13.85 18.25
CA THR A 77 -14.16 15.09 19.05
C THR A 77 -15.21 16.07 18.54
N LEU A 78 -15.39 16.17 17.23
CA LEU A 78 -16.43 17.01 16.62
C LEU A 78 -17.83 16.50 16.97
N CYS A 79 -18.09 15.21 16.77
CA CYS A 79 -19.37 14.60 17.11
C CYS A 79 -19.70 14.74 18.60
N LEU A 80 -18.75 14.49 19.50
CA LEU A 80 -18.98 14.67 20.94
C LEU A 80 -19.28 16.12 21.30
N LYS A 81 -18.62 17.08 20.63
CA LYS A 81 -18.90 18.51 20.83
C LYS A 81 -20.31 18.86 20.36
N GLU A 82 -20.72 18.40 19.19
CA GLU A 82 -22.06 18.61 18.63
C GLU A 82 -23.15 18.02 19.52
N ILE A 83 -23.02 16.76 19.93
CA ILE A 83 -23.98 16.10 20.83
C ILE A 83 -24.10 16.86 22.16
N LYS A 84 -22.97 17.30 22.72
CA LYS A 84 -22.97 18.04 23.98
C LYS A 84 -23.71 19.37 23.86
N GLU A 85 -23.41 20.15 22.82
CA GLU A 85 -24.09 21.42 22.58
C GLU A 85 -25.59 21.22 22.30
N TRP A 86 -25.93 20.22 21.50
CA TRP A 86 -27.32 19.86 21.21
C TRP A 86 -28.10 19.45 22.46
N ASN A 87 -27.50 18.64 23.33
CA ASN A 87 -28.13 18.22 24.58
C ASN A 87 -28.38 19.39 25.55
N GLU A 88 -27.49 20.39 25.60
CA GLU A 88 -27.72 21.60 26.39
C GLU A 88 -28.88 22.43 25.85
N ILE A 89 -29.03 22.53 24.51
CA ILE A 89 -30.17 23.20 23.89
C ILE A 89 -31.47 22.47 24.22
N ARG A 90 -31.51 21.14 24.07
CA ARG A 90 -32.71 20.33 24.34
C ARG A 90 -33.15 20.37 25.79
N LYS A 91 -32.20 20.42 26.71
CA LYS A 91 -32.48 20.60 28.13
C LYS A 91 -33.28 21.89 28.42
N ASN A 92 -33.09 22.93 27.60
CA ASN A 92 -33.84 24.18 27.71
C ASN A 92 -35.19 24.15 26.95
N SER A 93 -35.36 23.28 25.95
CA SER A 93 -36.57 23.19 25.11
C SER A 93 -37.58 22.13 25.54
N SER A 94 -37.35 21.41 26.64
CA SER A 94 -38.18 20.28 27.12
C SER A 94 -38.17 19.04 26.22
N GLU A 95 -37.28 18.98 25.22
CA GLU A 95 -37.07 17.80 24.39
C GLU A 95 -36.13 16.80 25.08
N GLU A 96 -36.28 15.50 24.78
CA GLU A 96 -35.39 14.48 25.35
C GLU A 96 -33.96 14.58 24.77
N PRO A 97 -32.93 14.71 25.63
CA PRO A 97 -31.55 14.72 25.19
C PRO A 97 -31.09 13.33 24.75
N TYR A 98 -30.05 13.28 23.92
CA TYR A 98 -29.45 12.01 23.52
C TYR A 98 -28.87 11.27 24.72
N SER A 99 -29.26 10.00 24.87
CA SER A 99 -28.70 9.11 25.89
C SER A 99 -27.22 8.80 25.61
N GLY A 100 -26.46 8.45 26.65
CA GLY A 100 -25.03 8.13 26.50
C GLY A 100 -24.75 6.95 25.55
N LEU A 101 -25.62 5.95 25.52
CA LEU A 101 -25.50 4.83 24.57
C LEU A 101 -25.75 5.28 23.13
N GLN A 102 -26.79 6.09 22.90
CA GLN A 102 -27.09 6.64 21.58
C GLN A 102 -25.96 7.53 21.07
N ALA A 103 -25.42 8.40 21.93
CA ALA A 103 -24.25 9.21 21.61
C ALA A 103 -23.04 8.36 21.20
N THR A 104 -22.81 7.24 21.89
CA THR A 104 -21.72 6.31 21.54
C THR A 104 -21.91 5.69 20.16
N PHE A 105 -23.14 5.30 19.81
CA PHE A 105 -23.44 4.76 18.47
C PHE A 105 -23.28 5.82 17.38
N MET A 106 -23.72 7.06 17.62
CA MET A 106 -23.55 8.17 16.66
C MET A 106 -22.07 8.47 16.40
N VAL A 107 -21.25 8.48 17.46
CA VAL A 107 -19.78 8.65 17.35
C VAL A 107 -19.15 7.51 16.54
N LEU A 108 -19.58 6.27 16.79
CA LEU A 108 -19.06 5.09 16.09
C LEU A 108 -19.46 5.09 14.61
N GLU A 109 -20.69 5.49 14.31
CA GLU A 109 -21.20 5.59 12.94
C GLU A 109 -20.46 6.68 12.15
N ASP A 110 -20.22 7.85 12.74
CA ASP A 110 -19.42 8.90 12.09
C ASP A 110 -17.95 8.47 11.88
N SER A 111 -17.43 7.62 12.77
CA SER A 111 -16.05 7.13 12.71
C SER A 111 -15.86 5.84 11.90
N ILE A 112 -16.90 5.33 11.24
CA ILE A 112 -16.89 4.00 10.62
C ILE A 112 -15.82 3.85 9.53
N VAL A 113 -15.56 4.92 8.77
CA VAL A 113 -14.57 4.93 7.68
C VAL A 113 -13.15 4.74 8.21
N GLU A 114 -12.80 5.46 9.28
CA GLU A 114 -11.49 5.38 9.94
C GLU A 114 -11.32 4.04 10.66
N ILE A 115 -12.38 3.52 11.30
CA ILE A 115 -12.36 2.21 11.95
C ILE A 115 -12.11 1.10 10.92
N LEU A 116 -12.84 1.11 9.79
CA LEU A 116 -12.60 0.17 8.69
C LEU A 116 -11.19 0.32 8.12
N GLY A 117 -10.69 1.55 8.03
CA GLY A 117 -9.31 1.83 7.64
C GLY A 117 -8.29 1.22 8.59
N LEU A 118 -8.50 1.31 9.91
CA LEU A 118 -7.65 0.65 10.91
C LEU A 118 -7.68 -0.86 10.77
N ILE A 119 -8.87 -1.46 10.60
CA ILE A 119 -9.01 -2.91 10.40
C ILE A 119 -8.24 -3.35 9.16
N CYS A 120 -8.40 -2.65 8.03
CA CYS A 120 -7.66 -2.93 6.80
C CYS A 120 -6.14 -2.78 7.00
N GLY A 121 -5.71 -1.75 7.73
CA GLY A 121 -4.29 -1.53 8.04
C GLY A 121 -3.69 -2.66 8.89
N ILE A 122 -4.40 -3.12 9.93
CA ILE A 122 -4.01 -4.27 10.75
C ILE A 122 -3.92 -5.52 9.88
N CYS A 123 -4.92 -5.79 9.04
CA CYS A 123 -4.90 -6.91 8.12
C CYS A 123 -3.71 -6.87 7.15
N LEU A 124 -3.36 -5.71 6.60
CA LEU A 124 -2.18 -5.57 5.75
C LEU A 124 -0.88 -5.80 6.53
N ILE A 125 -0.78 -5.32 7.76
CA ILE A 125 0.38 -5.58 8.64
C ILE A 125 0.53 -7.07 8.90
N LEU A 126 -0.56 -7.78 9.25
CA LEU A 126 -0.55 -9.22 9.47
C LEU A 126 -0.20 -9.99 8.18
N CYS A 127 -0.67 -9.52 7.02
CA CYS A 127 -0.27 -10.05 5.73
C CYS A 127 1.23 -9.88 5.49
N LEU A 128 1.81 -8.72 5.82
CA LEU A 128 3.24 -8.43 5.63
C LEU A 128 4.14 -9.15 6.63
N GLN A 129 3.63 -9.46 7.82
CA GLN A 129 4.32 -10.26 8.84
C GLN A 129 4.29 -11.76 8.53
N SER A 130 3.40 -12.21 7.63
CA SER A 130 3.35 -13.64 7.30
C SER A 130 4.69 -14.12 6.73
N PRO A 131 5.10 -15.37 7.00
CA PRO A 131 6.30 -15.93 6.42
C PRO A 131 6.29 -15.82 4.90
N VAL A 132 7.44 -15.47 4.34
CA VAL A 132 7.68 -15.34 2.88
C VAL A 132 7.57 -16.68 2.14
N LEU A 133 7.43 -17.78 2.89
CA LEU A 133 7.39 -19.14 2.36
C LEU A 133 6.24 -19.25 1.33
N ASN A 134 6.63 -19.27 0.05
CA ASN A 134 5.81 -19.47 -1.15
C ASN A 134 5.17 -18.25 -1.83
N PHE A 135 5.51 -16.99 -1.49
CA PHE A 135 4.97 -15.80 -2.18
C PHE A 135 3.42 -15.78 -2.29
N LYS A 136 2.75 -16.35 -1.28
CA LYS A 136 1.30 -16.60 -1.25
C LYS A 136 0.49 -15.45 -0.65
N ASP A 137 1.02 -14.23 -0.69
CA ASP A 137 0.45 -13.05 -0.01
C ASP A 137 -1.02 -12.81 -0.34
N PHE A 138 -1.36 -12.85 -1.64
CA PHE A 138 -2.71 -12.67 -2.15
C PHE A 138 -3.73 -13.74 -1.69
N SER A 139 -3.23 -14.89 -1.23
CA SER A 139 -4.09 -15.97 -0.72
C SER A 139 -4.31 -15.90 0.78
N THR A 140 -3.57 -15.04 1.50
CA THR A 140 -3.75 -14.88 2.94
C THR A 140 -5.14 -14.31 3.25
N ILE A 141 -5.75 -14.82 4.31
CA ILE A 141 -7.08 -14.35 4.75
C ILE A 141 -7.05 -12.85 5.06
N TYR A 142 -5.95 -12.37 5.66
CA TYR A 142 -5.77 -10.96 6.01
C TYR A 142 -5.76 -10.06 4.78
N PHE A 143 -5.01 -10.42 3.72
CA PHE A 143 -5.02 -9.65 2.48
C PHE A 143 -6.42 -9.59 1.87
N ARG A 144 -7.13 -10.73 1.81
CA ARG A 144 -8.49 -10.81 1.25
C ARG A 144 -9.48 -9.94 2.02
N ILE A 145 -9.47 -9.99 3.35
CA ILE A 145 -10.31 -9.14 4.20
C ILE A 145 -10.01 -7.66 3.91
N SER A 146 -8.73 -7.29 3.83
CA SER A 146 -8.36 -5.91 3.51
C SER A 146 -8.90 -5.47 2.13
N CYS A 147 -8.83 -6.33 1.11
CA CYS A 147 -9.35 -6.03 -0.23
C CYS A 147 -10.87 -5.87 -0.25
N LEU A 148 -11.61 -6.66 0.54
CA LEU A 148 -13.06 -6.53 0.66
C LEU A 148 -13.46 -5.22 1.35
N GLY A 149 -12.64 -4.73 2.29
CA GLY A 149 -12.89 -3.45 2.96
C GLY A 149 -12.72 -2.23 2.06
N ILE A 150 -11.88 -2.29 1.02
CA ILE A 150 -11.58 -1.14 0.17
C ILE A 150 -12.83 -0.58 -0.56
N PRO A 151 -13.63 -1.38 -1.28
CA PRO A 151 -14.86 -0.88 -1.90
C PRO A 151 -15.84 -0.27 -0.90
N VAL A 152 -15.94 -0.84 0.30
CA VAL A 152 -16.82 -0.35 1.38
C VAL A 152 -16.33 1.02 1.87
N ILE A 153 -15.02 1.17 2.13
CA ILE A 153 -14.44 2.46 2.53
C ILE A 153 -14.67 3.53 1.46
N VAL A 154 -14.44 3.19 0.18
CA VAL A 154 -14.66 4.12 -0.94
C VAL A 154 -16.13 4.52 -1.05
N TYR A 155 -17.05 3.55 -0.91
CA TYR A 155 -18.47 3.81 -0.93
C TYR A 155 -18.90 4.76 0.22
N LEU A 156 -18.53 4.43 1.46
CA LEU A 156 -18.87 5.24 2.63
C LEU A 156 -18.28 6.65 2.55
N TYR A 157 -17.03 6.77 2.09
CA TYR A 157 -16.35 8.07 1.94
C TYR A 157 -17.02 8.97 0.89
N HIS A 158 -17.42 8.42 -0.26
CA HIS A 158 -17.97 9.22 -1.36
C HIS A 158 -19.47 9.44 -1.28
N TYR A 159 -20.25 8.49 -0.75
CA TYR A 159 -21.71 8.53 -0.85
C TYR A 159 -22.41 8.84 0.47
N GLU A 160 -21.88 8.40 1.61
CA GLU A 160 -22.59 8.55 2.89
C GLU A 160 -22.01 9.64 3.80
N LYS A 161 -20.69 9.75 3.93
CA LYS A 161 -20.05 10.56 4.98
C LYS A 161 -18.96 11.50 4.42
N GLN A 162 -19.32 12.36 3.46
CA GLN A 162 -18.39 13.34 2.87
C GLN A 162 -17.95 14.43 3.87
N TYR A 163 -18.75 14.67 4.90
CA TYR A 163 -18.54 15.68 5.93
C TYR A 163 -18.38 15.02 7.30
N LEU A 164 -17.71 15.72 8.21
CA LEU A 164 -17.59 15.35 9.61
C LEU A 164 -18.80 15.88 10.39
N GLY A 165 -19.16 15.16 11.45
CA GLY A 165 -20.31 15.49 12.29
C GLY A 165 -21.32 14.35 12.30
N CYS A 166 -22.00 14.18 13.44
CA CYS A 166 -22.87 13.02 13.65
C CYS A 166 -24.34 13.37 13.82
N LEU A 167 -24.67 14.66 13.90
CA LEU A 167 -26.05 15.11 13.80
C LEU A 167 -26.52 15.00 12.35
N ASP A 168 -27.79 14.63 12.17
CA ASP A 168 -28.43 14.69 10.87
C ASP A 168 -28.54 16.15 10.39
N ASP A 169 -28.87 16.36 9.12
CA ASP A 169 -28.92 17.71 8.55
C ASP A 169 -29.96 18.60 9.26
N GLN A 170 -31.06 18.02 9.74
CA GLN A 170 -32.13 18.77 10.41
C GLN A 170 -31.71 19.25 11.81
N ASP A 171 -31.19 18.36 12.64
CA ASP A 171 -30.68 18.67 13.98
C ASP A 171 -29.46 19.61 13.87
N TYR A 172 -28.62 19.40 12.85
CA TYR A 172 -27.48 20.28 12.60
C TYR A 172 -27.93 21.70 12.22
N ASP A 173 -28.91 21.84 11.32
CA ASP A 173 -29.44 23.14 10.92
C ASP A 173 -30.08 23.87 12.11
N ALA A 174 -30.80 23.15 12.97
CA ALA A 174 -31.35 23.69 14.20
C ALA A 174 -30.26 24.13 15.19
N LEU A 175 -29.17 23.35 15.32
CA LEU A 175 -28.00 23.72 16.13
C LEU A 175 -27.35 25.01 15.60
N VAL A 176 -27.19 25.11 14.27
CA VAL A 176 -26.63 26.30 13.61
C VAL A 176 -27.52 27.52 13.81
N GLN A 177 -28.84 27.38 13.68
CA GLN A 177 -29.79 28.47 13.94
C GLN A 177 -29.71 28.94 15.40
N SER A 178 -29.65 28.01 16.35
CA SER A 178 -29.50 28.34 17.77
C SER A 178 -28.19 29.09 18.05
N ARG A 179 -27.07 28.68 17.45
CA ARG A 179 -25.79 29.39 17.55
C ARG A 179 -25.85 30.81 16.98
N ARG A 180 -26.52 31.00 15.85
CA ARG A 180 -26.72 32.32 15.23
C ARG A 180 -27.52 33.25 16.15
N GLN A 181 -28.65 32.76 16.68
CA GLN A 181 -29.48 33.54 17.61
C GLN A 181 -28.71 33.94 18.88
N ALA A 182 -27.91 33.03 19.44
CA ALA A 182 -27.07 33.33 20.60
C ALA A 182 -26.01 34.40 20.28
N ALA A 183 -25.35 34.32 19.12
CA ALA A 183 -24.34 35.31 18.70
C ALA A 183 -24.94 36.71 18.47
N GLU A 184 -26.15 36.80 17.94
CA GLU A 184 -26.88 38.07 17.77
C GLU A 184 -27.20 38.73 19.13
N MET A 185 -27.56 37.95 20.14
CA MET A 185 -27.84 38.48 21.49
C MET A 185 -26.61 39.05 22.19
N ASP A 186 -25.44 38.45 21.97
CA ASP A 186 -24.17 38.89 22.59
C ASP A 186 -23.51 40.07 21.84
N GLY A 187 -24.15 40.62 20.80
CA GLY A 187 -23.63 41.75 20.03
C GLY A 187 -22.34 41.41 19.27
N GLY A 188 -22.09 40.13 19.02
CA GLY A 188 -20.91 39.65 18.30
C GLY A 188 -21.00 39.98 16.81
N ASP A 189 -19.90 40.51 16.27
CA ASP A 189 -19.72 40.71 14.83
C ASP A 189 -19.94 39.36 14.12
N GLY A 190 -20.89 39.30 13.20
CA GLY A 190 -21.51 38.07 12.69
C GLY A 190 -20.49 36.99 12.30
N ILE A 191 -20.32 36.00 13.18
CA ILE A 191 -19.53 34.80 12.89
C ILE A 191 -20.38 33.94 11.95
N ASP A 192 -19.92 33.80 10.70
CA ASP A 192 -20.49 32.81 9.78
C ASP A 192 -20.51 31.44 10.46
N PRO A 193 -21.66 30.74 10.47
CA PRO A 193 -21.71 29.45 11.14
C PRO A 193 -20.68 28.53 10.50
N ALA A 194 -19.92 27.83 11.34
CA ALA A 194 -18.89 26.91 10.89
C ALA A 194 -19.50 25.92 9.89
N GLU A 195 -19.15 26.05 8.61
CA GLU A 195 -19.52 25.08 7.59
C GLU A 195 -19.02 23.70 8.01
N LYS A 196 -19.79 22.64 7.71
CA LYS A 196 -19.39 21.26 8.04
C LYS A 196 -17.98 20.99 7.50
N GLU A 197 -17.07 20.56 8.38
CA GLU A 197 -15.69 20.27 7.98
C GLU A 197 -15.68 19.07 7.02
N LYS A 198 -15.06 19.21 5.86
CA LYS A 198 -14.96 18.14 4.88
C LYS A 198 -14.05 17.02 5.40
N ARG A 199 -14.47 15.77 5.22
CA ARG A 199 -13.67 14.60 5.62
C ARG A 199 -12.39 14.49 4.79
N GLY A 200 -11.27 14.31 5.46
CA GLY A 200 -9.97 14.07 4.81
C GLY A 200 -9.97 12.77 4.01
N PHE A 201 -9.14 12.69 2.97
CA PHE A 201 -9.03 11.48 2.16
C PHE A 201 -8.50 10.30 3.00
N PRO A 202 -9.07 9.08 2.91
CA PRO A 202 -8.64 7.95 3.71
C PRO A 202 -7.25 7.46 3.29
N ILE A 203 -6.24 7.67 4.14
CA ILE A 203 -4.82 7.35 3.83
C ILE A 203 -4.63 5.84 3.59
N ILE A 204 -5.47 5.01 4.20
CA ILE A 204 -5.45 3.56 4.02
C ILE A 204 -5.59 3.14 2.55
N LEU A 205 -6.36 3.87 1.74
CA LEU A 205 -6.55 3.56 0.32
C LEU A 205 -5.23 3.68 -0.46
N ILE A 206 -4.47 4.73 -0.19
CA ILE A 206 -3.16 4.97 -0.80
C ILE A 206 -2.20 3.85 -0.41
N TYR A 207 -2.14 3.55 0.89
CA TYR A 207 -1.26 2.51 1.41
C TYR A 207 -1.60 1.11 0.87
N HIS A 208 -2.90 0.80 0.74
CA HIS A 208 -3.36 -0.47 0.19
C HIS A 208 -2.94 -0.64 -1.27
N VAL A 209 -3.09 0.40 -2.10
CA VAL A 209 -2.67 0.39 -3.51
C VAL A 209 -1.16 0.18 -3.62
N ILE A 210 -0.36 0.94 -2.88
CA ILE A 210 1.11 0.81 -2.88
C ILE A 210 1.53 -0.61 -2.48
N THR A 211 0.94 -1.13 -1.40
CA THR A 211 1.25 -2.48 -0.89
C THR A 211 0.86 -3.55 -1.90
N THR A 212 -0.33 -3.45 -2.49
CA THR A 212 -0.82 -4.39 -3.51
C THR A 212 0.06 -4.41 -4.74
N LEU A 213 0.44 -3.24 -5.27
CA LEU A 213 1.33 -3.15 -6.42
C LEU A 213 2.71 -3.74 -6.11
N ALA A 214 3.28 -3.42 -4.94
CA ALA A 214 4.56 -3.98 -4.54
C ALA A 214 4.53 -5.51 -4.44
N LEU A 215 3.51 -6.07 -3.78
CA LEU A 215 3.33 -7.53 -3.69
C LEU A 215 3.12 -8.16 -5.06
N TYR A 216 2.41 -7.49 -5.96
CA TYR A 216 2.17 -7.96 -7.33
C TYR A 216 3.48 -8.05 -8.12
N PHE A 217 4.28 -6.98 -8.14
CA PHE A 217 5.56 -6.98 -8.83
C PHE A 217 6.51 -8.03 -8.29
N MET A 218 6.55 -8.18 -6.97
CA MET A 218 7.37 -9.19 -6.31
C MET A 218 6.97 -10.61 -6.69
N LYS A 219 5.66 -10.92 -6.71
CA LYS A 219 5.14 -12.21 -7.16
C LYS A 219 5.47 -12.45 -8.63
N TYR A 220 5.24 -11.46 -9.50
CA TYR A 220 5.53 -11.55 -10.92
C TYR A 220 7.00 -11.87 -11.21
N GLN A 221 7.93 -11.18 -10.53
CA GLN A 221 9.36 -11.42 -10.70
C GLN A 221 9.78 -12.82 -10.22
N SER A 222 9.17 -13.29 -9.13
CA SER A 222 9.41 -14.64 -8.62
C SER A 222 8.98 -15.71 -9.61
N GLU A 223 7.74 -15.62 -10.11
CA GLU A 223 7.21 -16.56 -11.11
C GLU A 223 8.02 -16.53 -12.41
N LYS A 224 8.47 -15.34 -12.85
CA LYS A 224 9.31 -15.20 -14.04
C LYS A 224 10.69 -15.86 -13.84
N THR A 225 11.29 -15.67 -12.68
CA THR A 225 12.59 -16.28 -12.35
C THR A 225 12.49 -17.79 -12.29
N ASP A 226 11.41 -18.33 -11.70
CA ASP A 226 11.17 -19.77 -11.62
C ASP A 226 10.96 -20.39 -13.01
N LYS A 227 10.22 -19.71 -13.91
CA LYS A 227 10.07 -20.15 -15.30
C LYS A 227 11.40 -20.19 -16.04
N ASN A 228 12.22 -19.14 -15.92
CA ASN A 228 13.53 -19.09 -16.57
C ASN A 228 14.45 -20.22 -16.07
N ILE A 229 14.42 -20.53 -14.77
CA ILE A 229 15.20 -21.64 -14.21
C ILE A 229 14.70 -22.97 -14.77
N PHE A 230 13.38 -23.18 -14.84
CA PHE A 230 12.79 -24.38 -15.41
C PHE A 230 13.17 -24.57 -16.88
N GLU A 231 13.08 -23.52 -17.69
CA GLU A 231 13.45 -23.55 -19.12
C GLU A 231 14.95 -23.87 -19.31
N LEU A 232 15.85 -23.29 -18.50
CA LEU A 232 17.28 -23.64 -18.58
C LEU A 232 17.56 -25.08 -18.16
N LEU A 233 16.86 -25.60 -17.14
CA LEU A 233 17.00 -27.00 -16.73
C LEU A 233 16.51 -27.95 -17.83
N HIS A 234 15.37 -27.65 -18.44
CA HIS A 234 14.85 -28.42 -19.58
C HIS A 234 15.85 -28.43 -20.75
N LEU A 235 16.39 -27.26 -21.11
CA LEU A 235 17.41 -27.16 -22.17
C LEU A 235 18.67 -27.96 -21.84
N LYS A 236 19.07 -28.01 -20.55
CA LYS A 236 20.21 -28.81 -20.09
C LYS A 236 19.97 -30.30 -20.26
N ASP A 237 18.77 -30.76 -19.95
CA ASP A 237 18.37 -32.16 -20.09
C ASP A 237 18.37 -32.56 -21.57
N GLU A 238 17.75 -31.75 -22.45
CA GLU A 238 17.74 -31.98 -23.91
C GLU A 238 19.15 -32.07 -24.51
N LEU A 239 20.05 -31.14 -24.13
CA LEU A 239 21.44 -31.16 -24.58
C LEU A 239 22.21 -32.39 -24.08
N THR A 240 21.93 -32.82 -22.85
CA THR A 240 22.55 -34.01 -22.26
C THR A 240 22.08 -35.29 -22.96
N GLU A 241 20.80 -35.38 -23.28
CA GLU A 241 20.24 -36.49 -24.06
C GLU A 241 20.77 -36.54 -25.47
N ALA A 242 20.82 -35.40 -26.18
CA ALA A 242 21.40 -35.30 -27.52
C ALA A 242 22.87 -35.74 -27.55
N ARG A 243 23.66 -35.35 -26.55
CA ARG A 243 25.08 -35.76 -26.42
C ARG A 243 25.24 -37.26 -26.14
N LYS A 244 24.34 -37.86 -25.35
CA LYS A 244 24.32 -39.32 -25.11
C LYS A 244 23.92 -40.10 -26.37
N GLY A 245 22.94 -39.60 -27.13
CA GLY A 245 22.51 -40.21 -28.39
C GLY A 245 23.61 -40.18 -29.45
N SER A 246 24.31 -39.04 -29.61
CA SER A 246 25.42 -38.90 -30.56
C SER A 246 26.57 -39.89 -30.30
N LYS A 247 26.86 -40.22 -29.04
CA LYS A 247 27.92 -41.19 -28.69
C LYS A 247 27.60 -42.65 -29.03
N LYS A 248 26.34 -43.01 -29.29
CA LYS A 248 25.95 -44.38 -29.65
C LYS A 248 25.93 -44.63 -31.17
N GLY A 249 26.06 -43.58 -31.98
CA GLY A 249 25.93 -43.65 -33.45
C GLY A 249 27.26 -43.67 -34.22
N ASN A 250 28.41 -43.64 -33.53
CA ASN A 250 29.76 -43.79 -34.09
C ASN A 250 30.42 -45.04 -33.48
#